data_AF-L0JWA4-F1
#
_entry.id   AF-L0JWA4-F1
#
_cell.length_a   1.000
_cell.length_b   1.000
_cell.length_c   1.000
_cell.angle_alpha   90.00
_cell.angle_beta   90.00
_cell.angle_gamma   90.00
#
_symmetry.space_group_name_H-M   'P 1'
#
loop_
_entity.id
_entity.type
_entity.pdbx_description
1 polymer ?
#
loop_
_entity_poly.entity_id
_entity_poly.type
_entity_poly.pdbx_seq_one_letter_code
_entity_poly.pdbx_strand_id
1 'polypeptide(L)'
;MTDDRSRWNEKYGDPEFELPEDPIPELEHWIETLPDGRALDVATGTGRNALYLAERGYDVEAVDVSDEALELARDRATKRGVDVDWIRTDLQEFECERGAYDVITVSFFAALEHLPELKEALAPGGVLVYEHHLRSADDVEIGPSSDRYRYRSNDLLRSCLDLTILHYEERVRTVTDGTAAVVTMLARNSSGGTQSYPDLTERRD
;
A
#
# COMPACT_ATOMS: atom_id res chain seq x y z
N MET A 1 -6.19 -13.38 -22.20
CA MET A 1 -5.76 -12.85 -20.89
C MET A 1 -4.26 -12.99 -20.90
N THR A 2 -3.53 -11.89 -21.08
CA THR A 2 -2.07 -11.94 -20.93
C THR A 2 -1.79 -12.25 -19.47
N ASP A 3 -0.93 -13.23 -19.21
CA ASP A 3 -0.45 -13.58 -17.89
C ASP A 3 0.11 -12.33 -17.19
N ASP A 4 -0.47 -11.94 -16.05
CA ASP A 4 -0.13 -10.69 -15.35
C ASP A 4 1.33 -10.68 -14.92
N ARG A 5 1.88 -11.85 -14.55
CA ARG A 5 3.31 -12.05 -14.31
C ARG A 5 4.16 -11.62 -15.50
N SER A 6 3.89 -12.18 -16.68
CA SER A 6 4.65 -11.86 -17.90
C SER A 6 4.60 -10.36 -18.21
N ARG A 7 3.42 -9.72 -18.07
CA ARG A 7 3.26 -8.28 -18.28
C ARG A 7 4.11 -7.45 -17.33
N TRP A 8 4.12 -7.79 -16.04
CA TRP A 8 4.87 -7.02 -15.05
C TRP A 8 6.37 -7.30 -15.11
N ASN A 9 6.81 -8.53 -15.40
CA ASN A 9 8.23 -8.82 -15.65
C ASN A 9 8.75 -8.03 -16.85
N GLU A 10 8.01 -7.98 -17.97
CA GLU A 10 8.40 -7.16 -19.12
C GLU A 10 8.55 -5.68 -18.73
N LYS A 11 7.62 -5.17 -17.91
CA LYS A 11 7.64 -3.76 -17.48
C LYS A 11 8.78 -3.44 -16.53
N TYR A 12 9.06 -4.29 -15.54
CA TYR A 12 10.14 -4.08 -14.57
C TYR A 12 11.53 -4.40 -15.13
N GLY A 13 11.62 -5.23 -16.17
CA GLY A 13 12.86 -5.49 -16.90
C GLY A 13 13.26 -4.35 -17.85
N ASP A 14 12.38 -3.38 -18.09
CA ASP A 14 12.68 -2.19 -18.88
C ASP A 14 13.46 -1.17 -18.03
N PRO A 15 14.73 -0.85 -18.38
CA PRO A 15 15.53 0.12 -17.63
C PRO A 15 14.98 1.55 -17.71
N GLU A 16 14.09 1.87 -18.65
CA GLU A 16 13.42 3.18 -18.72
C GLU A 16 12.22 3.26 -17.76
N PHE A 17 11.76 2.13 -17.21
CA PHE A 17 10.67 2.11 -16.24
C PHE A 17 11.18 2.33 -14.82
N GLU A 18 11.32 3.61 -14.46
CA GLU A 18 11.68 4.02 -13.10
C GLU A 18 10.44 4.37 -12.27
N LEU A 19 10.42 3.87 -11.03
CA LEU A 19 9.43 4.24 -10.02
C LEU A 19 10.11 4.94 -8.84
N PRO A 20 9.40 5.82 -8.11
CA PRO A 20 9.93 6.44 -6.90
C PRO A 20 10.41 5.39 -5.88
N GLU A 21 11.55 5.67 -5.25
CA GLU A 21 12.11 4.83 -4.19
C GLU A 21 11.67 5.23 -2.78
N ASP A 22 11.17 6.44 -2.62
CA ASP A 22 10.57 6.92 -1.37
C ASP A 22 9.20 6.26 -1.15
N PRO A 23 8.82 5.98 0.12
CA PRO A 23 7.51 5.43 0.45
C PRO A 23 6.38 6.35 -0.02
N ILE A 24 5.14 5.83 -0.05
CA ILE A 24 3.99 6.74 -0.24
C ILE A 24 3.97 7.81 0.87
N PRO A 25 3.62 9.07 0.54
CA PRO A 25 3.66 10.17 1.51
C PRO A 25 2.84 9.89 2.78
N GLU A 26 1.74 9.16 2.66
CA GLU A 26 0.85 8.81 3.76
C GLU A 26 1.49 7.80 4.71
N LEU A 27 2.24 6.83 4.19
CA LEU A 27 2.97 5.90 5.04
C LEU A 27 4.04 6.66 5.83
N GLU A 28 4.80 7.52 5.16
CA GLU A 28 5.81 8.35 5.82
C GLU A 28 5.21 9.27 6.87
N HIS A 29 4.10 9.94 6.55
CA HIS A 29 3.44 10.91 7.43
C HIS A 29 2.90 10.29 8.71
N TRP A 30 2.36 9.06 8.63
CA TRP A 30 1.64 8.44 9.73
C TRP A 30 2.46 7.40 10.49
N ILE A 31 3.67 7.06 10.05
CA ILE A 31 4.47 5.95 10.58
C ILE A 31 4.59 5.92 12.11
N GLU A 32 4.79 7.08 12.75
CA GLU A 32 4.95 7.21 14.21
C GLU A 32 3.65 6.96 14.99
N THR A 33 2.51 6.85 14.30
CA THR A 33 1.19 6.59 14.89
C THR A 33 0.67 5.19 14.59
N LEU A 34 1.35 4.46 13.69
CA LEU A 34 0.99 3.10 13.34
C LEU A 34 1.43 2.14 14.46
N PRO A 35 0.71 1.02 14.65
CA PRO A 35 1.16 -0.01 15.58
C PRO A 35 2.45 -0.67 15.07
N ASP A 36 3.42 -0.86 15.95
CA ASP A 36 4.61 -1.68 15.66
C ASP A 36 4.21 -3.15 15.49
N GLY A 37 5.02 -3.91 14.75
CA GLY A 37 4.88 -5.37 14.68
C GLY A 37 5.04 -5.90 13.27
N ARG A 38 4.11 -6.75 12.84
CA ARG A 38 4.16 -7.39 11.52
C ARG A 38 3.51 -6.52 10.46
N ALA A 39 4.13 -6.41 9.30
CA ALA A 39 3.61 -5.66 8.17
C ALA A 39 3.51 -6.48 6.89
N LEU A 40 2.48 -6.21 6.09
CA LEU A 40 2.31 -6.75 4.74
C LEU A 40 2.32 -5.61 3.71
N ASP A 41 3.17 -5.70 2.69
CA ASP A 41 3.14 -4.81 1.51
C ASP A 41 2.59 -5.56 0.29
N VAL A 42 1.40 -5.18 -0.14
CA VAL A 42 0.63 -5.87 -1.19
C VAL A 42 0.94 -5.28 -2.56
N ALA A 43 1.32 -6.15 -3.51
CA ALA A 43 1.79 -5.75 -4.83
C ALA A 43 2.94 -4.73 -4.70
N THR A 44 3.97 -5.14 -3.94
CA THR A 44 5.06 -4.30 -3.44
C THR A 44 5.91 -3.69 -4.56
N GLY A 45 5.88 -4.27 -5.77
CA GLY A 45 6.74 -3.90 -6.87
C GLY A 45 8.21 -3.99 -6.46
N THR A 46 8.90 -2.87 -6.53
CA THR A 46 10.34 -2.78 -6.18
C THR A 46 10.60 -2.39 -4.72
N GLY A 47 9.58 -2.53 -3.85
CA GLY A 47 9.77 -2.61 -2.41
C GLY A 47 9.72 -1.30 -1.63
N ARG A 48 9.35 -0.15 -2.22
CA ARG A 48 9.53 1.16 -1.56
C ARG A 48 8.86 1.29 -0.19
N ASN A 49 7.66 0.72 -0.01
CA ASN A 49 6.96 0.75 1.28
C ASN A 49 7.49 -0.35 2.20
N ALA A 50 7.66 -1.58 1.70
CA ALA A 50 8.24 -2.70 2.44
C ALA A 50 9.62 -2.36 3.04
N LEU A 51 10.52 -1.78 2.25
CA LEU A 51 11.85 -1.36 2.68
C LEU A 51 11.77 -0.28 3.75
N TYR A 52 10.91 0.73 3.55
CA TYR A 52 10.71 1.79 4.54
C TYR A 52 10.19 1.24 5.88
N LEU A 53 9.22 0.32 5.85
CA LEU A 53 8.73 -0.36 7.05
C LEU A 53 9.84 -1.18 7.74
N ALA A 54 10.64 -1.93 6.98
CA ALA A 54 11.74 -2.70 7.53
C ALA A 54 12.82 -1.81 8.16
N GLU A 55 13.12 -0.65 7.56
CA GLU A 55 14.01 0.37 8.14
C GLU A 55 13.48 0.92 9.48
N ARG A 56 12.16 0.84 9.72
CA ARG A 56 11.51 1.22 10.99
C ARG A 56 11.33 0.06 11.96
N GLY A 57 11.87 -1.12 11.66
CA GLY A 57 11.89 -2.26 12.57
C GLY A 57 10.65 -3.16 12.52
N TYR A 58 9.81 -3.02 11.49
CA TYR A 58 8.71 -3.95 11.25
C TYR A 58 9.23 -5.31 10.76
N ASP A 59 8.52 -6.37 11.10
CA ASP A 59 8.67 -7.70 10.49
C ASP A 59 7.85 -7.73 9.20
N VAL A 60 8.51 -7.59 8.04
CA VAL A 60 7.82 -7.29 6.77
C VAL A 60 7.75 -8.52 5.87
N GLU A 61 6.52 -8.85 5.47
CA GLU A 61 6.24 -9.70 4.31
C GLU A 61 5.83 -8.80 3.13
N ALA A 62 6.36 -9.06 1.94
CA ALA A 62 6.10 -8.25 0.76
C ALA A 62 5.82 -9.15 -0.45
N VAL A 63 4.65 -8.97 -1.05
CA VAL A 63 4.14 -9.85 -2.10
C VAL A 63 4.07 -9.15 -3.44
N ASP A 64 4.58 -9.79 -4.50
CA ASP A 64 4.37 -9.36 -5.87
C ASP A 64 4.34 -10.56 -6.82
N VAL A 65 3.67 -10.40 -7.97
CA VAL A 65 3.61 -11.44 -8.99
C VAL A 65 4.88 -11.47 -9.85
N SER A 66 5.61 -10.35 -9.93
CA SER A 66 6.76 -10.16 -10.78
C SER A 66 8.06 -10.62 -10.13
N ASP A 67 8.78 -11.52 -10.81
CA ASP A 67 10.11 -11.95 -10.38
C ASP A 67 11.12 -10.80 -10.49
N GLU A 68 11.09 -10.06 -11.59
CA GLU A 68 11.98 -8.92 -11.88
C GLU A 68 11.84 -7.82 -10.80
N ALA A 69 10.61 -7.50 -10.41
CA ALA A 69 10.35 -6.52 -9.36
C ALA A 69 10.96 -6.95 -8.02
N LEU A 70 10.76 -8.21 -7.65
CA LEU A 70 11.27 -8.77 -6.39
C LEU A 70 12.79 -8.93 -6.39
N GLU A 71 13.42 -9.21 -7.54
CA GLU A 71 14.89 -9.20 -7.68
C GLU A 71 15.45 -7.80 -7.40
N LEU A 72 14.88 -6.76 -8.04
CA LEU A 72 15.27 -5.37 -7.78
C LEU A 72 15.02 -4.95 -6.32
N ALA A 73 13.92 -5.41 -5.72
CA ALA A 73 13.59 -5.14 -4.33
C ALA A 73 14.62 -5.77 -3.36
N ARG A 74 15.04 -7.03 -3.61
CA ARG A 74 16.08 -7.72 -2.83
C ARG A 74 17.44 -7.02 -2.92
N ASP A 75 17.80 -6.55 -4.11
CA ASP A 75 19.03 -5.77 -4.30
C ASP A 75 19.01 -4.47 -3.49
N ARG A 76 17.86 -3.78 -3.46
CA ARG A 76 17.66 -2.58 -2.65
C ARG A 76 17.69 -2.88 -1.15
N ALA A 77 17.06 -3.97 -0.71
CA ALA A 77 17.10 -4.42 0.68
C ALA A 77 18.54 -4.66 1.13
N THR A 78 19.33 -5.36 0.31
CA THR A 78 20.75 -5.62 0.56
C THR A 78 21.56 -4.32 0.69
N LYS A 79 21.33 -3.34 -0.19
CA LYS A 79 22.00 -2.03 -0.14
C LYS A 79 21.63 -1.22 1.11
N ARG A 80 20.39 -1.35 1.58
CA ARG A 80 19.85 -0.65 2.77
C ARG A 80 20.15 -1.39 4.09
N GLY A 81 20.57 -2.66 4.02
CA GLY A 81 20.91 -3.47 5.18
C GLY A 81 19.70 -3.91 5.99
N VAL A 82 18.55 -4.08 5.33
CA VAL A 82 17.29 -4.53 5.94
C VAL A 82 16.88 -5.90 5.40
N ASP A 83 16.09 -6.62 6.19
CA ASP A 83 15.54 -7.93 5.83
C ASP A 83 14.02 -7.82 5.62
N VAL A 84 13.52 -8.50 4.59
CA VAL A 84 12.10 -8.52 4.19
C VAL A 84 11.84 -9.90 3.60
N ASP A 85 10.72 -10.53 3.97
CA ASP A 85 10.29 -11.77 3.35
C ASP A 85 9.59 -11.48 2.00
N TRP A 86 10.30 -11.75 0.90
CA TRP A 86 9.86 -11.47 -0.46
C TRP A 86 9.17 -12.68 -1.09
N ILE A 87 7.85 -12.61 -1.24
CA ILE A 87 7.01 -13.73 -1.67
C ILE A 87 6.51 -13.50 -3.10
N ARG A 88 6.92 -14.38 -4.02
CA ARG A 88 6.44 -14.36 -5.42
C ARG A 88 5.12 -15.12 -5.55
N THR A 89 4.01 -14.40 -5.68
CA THR A 89 2.68 -15.01 -5.81
C THR A 89 1.70 -14.10 -6.54
N ASP A 90 0.67 -14.68 -7.16
CA ASP A 90 -0.53 -13.91 -7.51
C ASP A 90 -1.29 -13.64 -6.20
N LEU A 91 -1.85 -12.44 -6.06
CA LEU A 91 -2.64 -12.09 -4.87
C LEU A 91 -3.91 -12.94 -4.78
N GLN A 92 -4.44 -13.44 -5.91
CA GLN A 92 -5.56 -14.39 -5.93
C GLN A 92 -5.21 -15.75 -5.29
N GLU A 93 -3.93 -16.08 -5.20
CA GLU A 93 -3.43 -17.34 -4.62
C GLU A 93 -2.80 -17.12 -3.23
N PHE A 94 -2.65 -15.87 -2.81
CA PHE A 94 -1.98 -15.53 -1.55
C PHE A 94 -2.93 -15.65 -0.37
N GLU A 95 -2.69 -16.64 0.48
CA GLU A 95 -3.45 -16.81 1.72
C GLU A 95 -2.84 -15.96 2.84
N CYS A 96 -3.50 -14.85 3.17
CA CYS A 96 -3.12 -14.03 4.31
C CYS A 96 -3.47 -14.74 5.62
N GLU A 97 -2.53 -14.76 6.58
CA GLU A 97 -2.85 -15.21 7.93
C GLU A 97 -3.83 -14.24 8.60
N ARG A 98 -4.97 -14.76 9.07
CA ARG A 98 -6.02 -13.95 9.71
C ARG A 98 -5.52 -13.31 10.99
N GLY A 99 -5.72 -12.00 11.13
CA GLY A 99 -5.37 -11.26 12.33
C GLY A 99 -3.88 -11.17 12.62
N ALA A 100 -3.01 -11.35 11.61
CA ALA A 100 -1.57 -11.44 11.77
C ALA A 100 -0.81 -10.13 11.60
N TYR A 101 -1.39 -9.14 10.90
CA TYR A 101 -0.65 -7.93 10.51
C TYR A 101 -1.12 -6.69 11.27
N ASP A 102 -0.17 -5.99 11.87
CA ASP A 102 -0.37 -4.71 12.53
C ASP A 102 -0.49 -3.58 11.50
N VAL A 103 0.23 -3.70 10.37
CA VAL A 103 0.13 -2.76 9.24
C VAL A 103 -0.02 -3.51 7.92
N ILE A 104 -0.98 -3.11 7.09
CA ILE A 104 -1.07 -3.57 5.70
C ILE A 104 -0.98 -2.34 4.80
N THR A 105 -0.10 -2.38 3.80
CA THR A 105 0.04 -1.32 2.81
C THR A 105 -0.38 -1.81 1.42
N VAL A 106 -1.14 -0.98 0.71
CA VAL A 106 -1.51 -1.21 -0.69
C VAL A 106 -1.30 0.10 -1.43
N SER A 107 -0.43 0.10 -2.45
CA SER A 107 -0.16 1.32 -3.22
C SER A 107 -0.23 1.07 -4.72
N PHE A 108 -1.04 1.87 -5.42
CA PHE A 108 -1.19 1.85 -6.88
C PHE A 108 -1.56 0.48 -7.51
N PHE A 109 -1.99 -0.47 -6.70
CA PHE A 109 -2.60 -1.73 -7.12
C PHE A 109 -4.13 -1.70 -6.86
N ALA A 110 -4.91 -2.20 -7.83
CA ALA A 110 -6.37 -2.17 -7.76
C ALA A 110 -6.90 -3.41 -7.02
N ALA A 111 -7.00 -3.33 -5.70
CA ALA A 111 -7.22 -4.45 -4.79
C ALA A 111 -8.63 -4.49 -4.17
N LEU A 112 -9.63 -3.74 -4.68
CA LEU A 112 -10.96 -3.70 -4.04
C LEU A 112 -11.58 -5.09 -3.85
N GLU A 113 -11.32 -6.02 -4.78
CA GLU A 113 -11.81 -7.40 -4.69
C GLU A 113 -11.11 -8.23 -3.60
N HIS A 114 -9.87 -7.87 -3.24
CA HIS A 114 -9.07 -8.53 -2.20
C HIS A 114 -9.22 -7.87 -0.82
N LEU A 115 -9.83 -6.68 -0.74
CA LEU A 115 -10.02 -5.97 0.52
C LEU A 115 -10.71 -6.81 1.62
N PRO A 116 -11.71 -7.68 1.35
CA PRO A 116 -12.28 -8.52 2.39
C PRO A 116 -11.22 -9.37 3.12
N GLU A 117 -10.35 -10.05 2.37
CA GLU A 117 -9.30 -10.92 2.92
C GLU A 117 -8.22 -10.09 3.63
N LEU A 118 -7.79 -8.98 3.03
CA LEU A 118 -6.82 -8.07 3.64
C LEU A 118 -7.35 -7.50 4.98
N LYS A 119 -8.64 -7.17 5.05
CA LYS A 119 -9.26 -6.69 6.30
C LYS A 119 -9.32 -7.78 7.37
N GLU A 120 -9.54 -9.04 6.99
CA GLU A 120 -9.50 -10.18 7.91
C GLU A 120 -8.08 -10.52 8.37
N ALA A 121 -7.07 -10.17 7.58
CA ALA A 121 -5.67 -10.33 7.91
C ALA A 121 -5.15 -9.29 8.92
N LEU A 122 -5.82 -8.15 9.05
CA LEU A 122 -5.47 -7.13 10.07
C LEU A 122 -5.66 -7.68 11.48
N ALA A 123 -4.63 -7.59 12.30
CA ALA A 123 -4.72 -7.81 13.74
C ALA A 123 -5.74 -6.84 14.38
N PRO A 124 -6.32 -7.17 15.55
CA PRO A 124 -7.11 -6.22 16.31
C PRO A 124 -6.29 -4.94 16.61
N GLY A 125 -6.78 -3.79 16.14
CA GLY A 125 -6.08 -2.51 16.23
C GLY A 125 -5.13 -2.21 15.08
N GLY A 126 -4.90 -3.16 14.18
CA GLY A 126 -4.07 -3.02 12.98
C GLY A 126 -4.63 -2.00 11.99
N VAL A 127 -3.77 -1.46 11.14
CA VAL A 127 -4.07 -0.34 10.23
C VAL A 127 -3.80 -0.71 8.77
N LEU A 128 -4.81 -0.50 7.92
CA LEU A 128 -4.68 -0.49 6.47
C LEU A 128 -4.28 0.92 6.01
N VAL A 129 -3.16 1.04 5.30
CA VAL A 129 -2.72 2.24 4.59
C VAL A 129 -2.87 1.99 3.09
N TYR A 130 -3.73 2.77 2.43
CA TYR A 130 -4.03 2.56 1.01
C TYR A 130 -3.93 3.88 0.24
N GLU A 131 -3.07 3.92 -0.77
CA GLU A 131 -3.07 4.94 -1.83
C GLU A 131 -3.38 4.35 -3.22
N HIS A 132 -4.26 4.98 -3.99
CA HIS A 132 -4.56 4.55 -5.36
C HIS A 132 -4.89 5.71 -6.31
N HIS A 133 -4.85 5.43 -7.62
CA HIS A 133 -5.25 6.41 -8.63
C HIS A 133 -6.76 6.67 -8.59
N LEU A 134 -7.11 7.96 -8.60
CA LEU A 134 -8.49 8.43 -8.60
C LEU A 134 -8.88 8.91 -10.00
N ARG A 135 -10.16 8.79 -10.34
CA ARG A 135 -10.76 9.47 -11.49
C ARG A 135 -10.93 10.94 -11.17
N SER A 136 -10.47 11.79 -12.07
CA SER A 136 -10.55 13.24 -11.93
C SER A 136 -11.35 13.82 -13.08
N ALA A 137 -12.11 14.89 -12.80
CA ALA A 137 -12.68 15.73 -13.83
C ALA A 137 -11.64 16.72 -14.39
N ASP A 138 -10.63 17.06 -13.59
CA ASP A 138 -9.48 17.84 -14.01
C ASP A 138 -8.48 16.95 -14.75
N ASP A 139 -7.85 17.50 -15.78
CA ASP A 139 -6.76 16.84 -16.50
C ASP A 139 -5.57 16.64 -15.55
N VAL A 140 -5.05 15.42 -15.50
CA VAL A 140 -3.86 15.05 -14.72
C VAL A 140 -2.83 14.40 -15.63
N GLU A 141 -1.57 14.75 -15.41
CA GLU A 141 -0.45 14.35 -16.28
C GLU A 141 0.07 12.95 -15.95
N ILE A 142 -0.08 12.52 -14.68
CA ILE A 142 0.50 11.28 -14.17
C ILE A 142 -0.60 10.28 -13.76
N GLY A 143 -0.36 9.01 -14.11
CA GLY A 143 -1.19 7.86 -13.75
C GLY A 143 -1.62 7.04 -14.98
N PRO A 144 -2.54 6.08 -14.80
CA PRO A 144 -2.97 5.20 -15.88
C PRO A 144 -3.63 6.00 -17.01
N SER A 145 -3.32 5.61 -18.25
CA SER A 145 -3.86 6.21 -19.48
C SER A 145 -5.36 5.96 -19.68
N SER A 146 -5.99 5.13 -18.84
CA SER A 146 -7.43 4.86 -18.87
C SER A 146 -8.03 4.74 -17.48
N ASP A 147 -9.32 5.01 -17.40
CA ASP A 147 -10.18 4.88 -16.21
C ASP A 147 -10.30 3.45 -15.67
N ARG A 148 -9.82 2.45 -16.42
CA ARG A 148 -9.89 1.04 -16.01
C ARG A 148 -9.18 0.78 -14.69
N TYR A 149 -8.09 1.50 -14.43
CA TYR A 149 -7.25 1.35 -13.24
C TYR A 149 -7.37 2.56 -12.30
N ARG A 150 -8.50 3.24 -12.34
CA ARG A 150 -8.80 4.42 -11.50
C ARG A 150 -10.08 4.20 -10.73
N TYR A 151 -10.03 4.41 -9.42
CA TYR A 151 -11.20 4.38 -8.55
C TYR A 151 -12.11 5.57 -8.81
N ARG A 152 -13.42 5.35 -8.67
CA ARG A 152 -14.38 6.45 -8.63
C ARG A 152 -14.38 7.04 -7.22
N SER A 153 -14.92 8.24 -7.10
CA SER A 153 -15.08 8.88 -5.79
C SER A 153 -15.85 8.00 -4.82
N ASN A 154 -15.27 7.83 -3.65
CA ASN A 154 -15.72 7.07 -2.51
C ASN A 154 -15.75 5.54 -2.70
N ASP A 155 -15.20 4.98 -3.79
CA ASP A 155 -15.14 3.52 -3.94
C ASP A 155 -14.32 2.89 -2.80
N LEU A 156 -13.16 3.48 -2.50
CA LEU A 156 -12.29 2.99 -1.42
C LEU A 156 -12.94 3.18 -0.05
N LEU A 157 -13.48 4.37 0.24
CA LEU A 157 -14.18 4.66 1.49
C LEU A 157 -15.31 3.66 1.74
N ARG A 158 -16.20 3.46 0.74
CA ARG A 158 -17.35 2.57 0.86
C ARG A 158 -16.94 1.12 1.13
N SER A 159 -15.81 0.69 0.58
CA SER A 159 -15.29 -0.67 0.73
C SER A 159 -14.71 -0.94 2.13
N CYS A 160 -14.50 0.11 2.93
CA CYS A 160 -13.85 0.05 4.23
C CYS A 160 -14.67 0.70 5.36
N LEU A 161 -15.98 0.94 5.16
CA LEU A 161 -16.87 1.49 6.20
C LEU A 161 -17.10 0.54 7.40
N ASP A 162 -16.66 -0.71 7.29
CA ASP A 162 -16.59 -1.69 8.38
C ASP A 162 -15.34 -1.54 9.25
N LEU A 163 -14.37 -0.71 8.85
CA LEU A 163 -13.23 -0.29 9.64
C LEU A 163 -13.46 1.11 10.23
N THR A 164 -12.62 1.49 11.20
CA THR A 164 -12.56 2.88 11.67
C THR A 164 -11.68 3.72 10.75
N ILE A 165 -12.29 4.63 10.00
CA ILE A 165 -11.57 5.57 9.13
C ILE A 165 -10.84 6.61 9.99
N LEU A 166 -9.51 6.57 9.98
CA LEU A 166 -8.64 7.53 10.66
C LEU A 166 -8.34 8.73 9.76
N HIS A 167 -8.18 8.47 8.47
CA HIS A 167 -7.93 9.46 7.45
C HIS A 167 -8.52 9.00 6.12
N TYR A 168 -9.12 9.93 5.38
CA TYR A 168 -9.58 9.72 4.02
C TYR A 168 -9.46 11.03 3.25
N GLU A 169 -8.80 10.98 2.11
CA GLU A 169 -8.64 12.14 1.25
C GLU A 169 -8.67 11.75 -0.22
N GLU A 170 -9.45 12.49 -1.02
CA GLU A 170 -9.41 12.47 -2.47
C GLU A 170 -8.85 13.81 -2.93
N ARG A 171 -7.72 13.81 -3.63
CA ARG A 171 -7.07 15.05 -4.05
C ARG A 171 -6.32 14.92 -5.37
N VAL A 172 -6.10 16.08 -6.00
CA VAL A 172 -5.04 16.25 -7.00
C VAL A 172 -3.81 16.76 -6.26
N ARG A 173 -2.66 16.13 -6.47
CA ARG A 173 -1.37 16.56 -5.90
C ARG A 173 -0.32 16.75 -6.98
N THR A 174 0.60 17.67 -6.74
CA THR A 174 1.82 17.81 -7.54
C THR A 174 2.79 16.70 -7.17
N VAL A 175 3.35 16.05 -8.19
CA VAL A 175 4.44 15.07 -8.11
C VAL A 175 5.59 15.57 -8.97
N THR A 176 6.75 14.91 -8.92
CA THR A 176 7.99 15.35 -9.60
C THR A 176 7.77 15.76 -11.06
N ASP A 177 6.94 15.02 -11.79
CA ASP A 177 6.76 15.17 -13.24
C ASP A 177 5.35 15.65 -13.64
N GLY A 178 4.61 16.30 -12.72
CA GLY A 178 3.33 16.91 -13.05
C GLY A 178 2.29 16.76 -11.95
N THR A 179 1.06 16.45 -12.34
CA THR A 179 -0.09 16.30 -11.43
C THR A 179 -0.68 14.91 -11.45
N ALA A 180 -1.08 14.41 -10.28
CA ALA A 180 -1.75 13.11 -10.12
C ALA A 180 -2.99 13.25 -9.25
N ALA A 181 -4.09 12.64 -9.69
CA ALA A 181 -5.28 12.44 -8.87
C ALA A 181 -5.16 11.14 -8.09
N VAL A 182 -5.25 11.22 -6.77
CA VAL A 182 -5.09 10.09 -5.86
C VAL A 182 -6.19 10.08 -4.80
N VAL A 183 -6.49 8.88 -4.34
CA VAL A 183 -7.26 8.64 -3.12
C VAL A 183 -6.35 7.98 -2.11
N THR A 184 -6.39 8.47 -0.87
CA THR A 184 -5.62 7.92 0.24
C THR A 184 -6.50 7.64 1.43
N MET A 185 -6.17 6.59 2.18
CA MET A 185 -6.94 6.15 3.33
C MET A 185 -6.05 5.49 4.37
N LEU A 186 -6.33 5.80 5.63
CA LEU A 186 -5.90 5.02 6.79
C LEU A 186 -7.15 4.52 7.52
N ALA A 187 -7.24 3.21 7.70
CA ALA A 187 -8.38 2.58 8.33
C ALA A 187 -7.96 1.51 9.34
N ARG A 188 -8.52 1.55 10.55
CA ARG A 188 -8.16 0.68 11.67
C ARG A 188 -9.16 -0.45 11.87
N ASN A 189 -8.66 -1.67 12.09
CA ASN A 189 -9.46 -2.80 12.55
C ASN A 189 -9.81 -2.67 14.04
N SER A 190 -10.74 -1.79 14.38
CA SER A 190 -11.23 -1.59 15.75
C SER A 190 -12.42 -2.49 16.05
N SER A 191 -12.54 -2.98 17.29
CA SER A 191 -13.76 -3.64 17.78
C SER A 191 -14.55 -2.71 18.73
N GLY A 192 -15.88 -2.79 18.69
CA GLY A 192 -16.80 -2.06 19.57
C GLY A 192 -17.40 -0.77 18.98
N GLY A 193 -18.61 -0.39 19.44
CA GLY A 193 -19.34 0.80 18.97
C GLY A 193 -18.80 2.15 19.46
N THR A 194 -17.69 2.14 20.21
CA THR A 194 -16.97 3.33 20.64
C THR A 194 -15.53 3.20 20.18
N GLN A 195 -15.18 3.98 19.17
CA GLN A 195 -13.83 4.10 18.64
C GLN A 195 -12.92 4.62 19.76
N SER A 196 -11.91 3.84 20.14
CA SER A 196 -10.80 4.34 20.95
C SER A 196 -9.98 5.29 20.08
N TYR A 197 -9.94 6.57 20.44
CA TYR A 197 -9.02 7.52 19.82
C TYR A 197 -7.58 7.01 19.96
N PRO A 198 -6.71 7.18 18.95
CA PRO A 198 -5.28 6.97 19.14
C PRO A 198 -4.80 7.81 20.33
N ASP A 199 -3.94 7.24 21.16
CA ASP A 199 -3.43 7.93 22.34
C ASP A 199 -2.47 9.03 21.89
N LEU A 200 -2.97 10.26 21.78
CA LEU A 200 -2.23 11.43 21.27
C LEU A 200 -1.30 12.04 22.34
N THR A 201 -0.89 11.27 23.35
CA THR A 201 -0.12 11.78 24.50
C THR A 201 1.26 12.34 24.16
N GLU A 202 1.75 12.23 22.92
CA GLU A 202 3.10 12.69 22.54
C GLU A 202 3.16 13.84 21.51
N ARG A 203 2.06 14.59 21.29
CA ARG A 203 2.13 15.84 20.48
C ARG A 203 1.73 17.08 21.24
N ARG A 204 2.33 17.26 22.41
CA ARG A 204 2.48 18.58 23.02
C ARG A 204 3.96 18.85 23.28
N ASP A 205 4.58 19.53 22.33
CA ASP A 205 5.55 20.60 22.56
C ASP A 205 5.50 21.60 21.39
#